data_AF-A0A4Q3GQY4-F1
#
_entry.id   AF-A0A4Q3GQY4-F1
#
_cell.length_a   1.000
_cell.length_b   1.000
_cell.length_c   1.000
_cell.angle_alpha   90.00
_cell.angle_beta   90.00
_cell.angle_gamma   90.00
#
_symmetry.space_group_name_H-M   'P 1'
#
loop_
_entity.id
_entity.type
_entity.pdbx_description
1 polymer ?
#
loop_
_entity_poly.entity_id
_entity_poly.type
_entity_poly.pdbx_seq_one_letter_code
_entity_poly.pdbx_strand_id
1 'polypeptide(L)'
;YFRNYYASFPTELVRAAMIDGAGFFRIFWRILLPVSGPIAVVSVIWQFTNIWNDFLFGVSFGGTSQPMTVALNNLVQSSTGVKEYNVHFAGAILAALPTLFVYIVAGRYFVRGLMAGSVKG
;
A
#
# COMPACT_ATOMS: atom_id res chain seq x y z
N TYR A 1 -10.20 1.30 -1.46
CA TYR A 1 -9.86 2.21 -0.34
C TYR A 1 -10.52 3.58 -0.46
N PHE A 2 -10.32 4.32 -1.57
CA PHE A 2 -10.89 5.67 -1.77
C PHE A 2 -12.41 5.77 -1.64
N ARG A 3 -13.18 4.80 -2.16
CA ARG A 3 -14.65 4.82 -2.07
C ARG A 3 -15.17 4.88 -0.63
N ASN A 4 -14.62 4.06 0.26
CA ASN A 4 -15.04 4.04 1.66
C ASN A 4 -14.65 5.34 2.38
N TYR A 5 -13.47 5.89 2.08
CA TYR A 5 -13.01 7.15 2.65
C TYR A 5 -13.89 8.33 2.23
N TYR A 6 -14.29 8.39 0.96
CA TYR A 6 -15.19 9.43 0.46
C TYR A 6 -16.65 9.22 0.90
N ALA A 7 -17.07 7.99 1.20
CA ALA A 7 -18.40 7.73 1.78
C ALA A 7 -18.52 8.27 3.22
N SER A 8 -17.41 8.27 3.97
CA SER A 8 -17.35 8.90 5.31
C SER A 8 -17.16 10.42 5.26
N PHE A 9 -16.95 11.01 4.07
CA PHE A 9 -16.78 12.45 3.94
C PHE A 9 -18.15 13.15 4.04
N PRO A 10 -18.27 14.27 4.80
CA PRO A 10 -19.54 14.97 4.96
C PRO A 10 -20.08 15.42 3.60
N THR A 11 -21.19 14.83 3.17
CA THR A 11 -21.86 15.20 1.91
C THR A 11 -22.40 16.63 1.96
N GLU A 12 -22.60 17.19 3.15
CA GLU A 12 -23.03 18.57 3.38
C GLU A 12 -22.02 19.60 2.88
N LEU A 13 -20.71 19.35 3.04
CA LEU A 13 -19.66 20.21 2.50
C LEU A 13 -19.67 20.23 0.96
N VAL A 14 -19.96 19.08 0.36
CA VAL A 14 -20.10 18.95 -1.10
C VAL A 14 -21.34 19.69 -1.59
N ARG A 15 -22.46 19.57 -0.87
CA ARG A 15 -23.71 20.28 -1.18
C ARG A 15 -23.57 21.80 -1.02
N ALA A 16 -22.90 22.28 0.03
CA ALA A 16 -22.60 23.70 0.22
C ALA A 16 -21.76 24.25 -0.95
N ALA A 17 -20.71 23.53 -1.35
CA ALA A 17 -19.90 23.94 -2.50
C ALA A 17 -20.69 23.95 -3.82
N MET A 18 -21.66 23.04 -3.99
CA MET A 18 -22.57 23.06 -5.15
C MET A 18 -23.52 24.25 -5.12
N ILE A 19 -24.05 24.63 -3.95
CA ILE A 19 -24.89 25.82 -3.75
C ILE A 19 -24.09 27.10 -4.07
N ASP A 20 -22.80 27.14 -3.71
CA ASP A 20 -21.86 28.22 -4.05
C ASP A 20 -21.45 28.24 -5.55
N GLY A 21 -22.06 27.40 -6.40
CA GLY A 21 -21.82 27.35 -7.84
C GLY A 21 -20.52 26.64 -8.26
N ALA A 22 -19.88 25.87 -7.36
CA ALA A 22 -18.73 25.07 -7.74
C ALA A 22 -19.16 23.84 -8.57
N GLY A 23 -18.69 23.75 -9.81
CA GLY A 23 -18.88 22.56 -10.65
C GLY A 23 -18.11 21.34 -10.12
N PHE A 24 -18.49 20.14 -10.60
CA PHE A 24 -17.92 18.85 -10.16
C PHE A 24 -16.39 18.81 -10.16
N PHE A 25 -15.75 19.23 -11.26
CA PHE A 25 -14.29 19.25 -11.37
C PHE A 25 -13.63 20.20 -10.37
N ARG A 26 -14.28 21.32 -10.05
CA ARG A 26 -13.77 22.29 -9.06
C ARG A 26 -13.83 21.70 -7.65
N ILE A 27 -14.92 21.04 -7.30
CA ILE A 27 -15.08 20.34 -6.02
C ILE A 27 -14.06 19.21 -5.91
N PHE A 28 -13.88 18.41 -6.97
CA PHE A 28 -12.94 17.30 -6.98
C PHE A 28 -11.51 17.76 -6.72
N TRP A 29 -10.99 18.69 -7.53
CA TRP A 29 -9.60 19.15 -7.43
C TRP A 29 -9.31 20.00 -6.19
N ARG A 30 -10.28 20.80 -5.74
CA ARG A 30 -10.05 21.79 -4.68
C ARG A 30 -10.45 21.30 -3.29
N ILE A 31 -11.31 20.29 -3.19
CA ILE A 31 -11.83 19.77 -1.92
C ILE A 31 -11.47 18.29 -1.74
N LEU A 32 -11.90 17.40 -2.65
CA LEU A 32 -11.67 15.95 -2.47
C LEU A 32 -10.19 15.58 -2.55
N LEU A 33 -9.48 16.07 -3.57
CA LEU A 33 -8.10 15.68 -3.84
C LEU A 33 -7.13 16.07 -2.70
N PRO A 34 -7.11 17.30 -2.15
CA PRO A 34 -6.24 17.62 -1.01
C PRO A 34 -6.60 16.86 0.27
N VAL A 35 -7.88 16.54 0.48
CA VAL A 35 -8.32 15.72 1.63
C VAL A 35 -7.94 14.24 1.45
N SER A 36 -7.69 13.79 0.22
CA SER A 36 -7.35 12.40 -0.07
C SER A 36 -5.92 11.98 0.29
N GLY A 37 -5.07 12.91 0.76
CA GLY A 37 -3.67 12.63 1.12
C GLY A 37 -3.47 11.41 2.04
N PRO A 38 -4.21 11.28 3.17
CA PRO A 38 -4.12 10.13 4.06
C PRO A 38 -4.50 8.80 3.38
N ILE A 39 -5.60 8.76 2.64
CA ILE A 39 -6.07 7.52 1.99
C ILE A 39 -5.18 7.13 0.80
N ALA A 40 -4.56 8.10 0.12
CA ALA A 40 -3.59 7.86 -0.94
C ALA A 40 -2.35 7.14 -0.39
N VAL A 41 -1.82 7.59 0.75
CA VAL A 41 -0.68 6.93 1.40
C VAL A 41 -1.02 5.49 1.77
N VAL A 42 -2.17 5.25 2.43
CA VAL A 42 -2.61 3.90 2.79
C VAL A 42 -2.74 3.00 1.57
N SER A 43 -3.33 3.53 0.49
CA SER A 43 -3.50 2.79 -0.77
C SER A 43 -2.17 2.42 -1.40
N VAL A 44 -1.19 3.32 -1.40
CA VAL A 44 0.16 3.06 -1.95
C VAL A 44 0.88 1.97 -1.14
N ILE A 45 0.81 2.02 0.19
CA ILE A 45 1.44 0.99 1.04
C ILE A 45 0.84 -0.38 0.76
N TRP A 46 -0.50 -0.46 0.71
CA TRP A 46 -1.19 -1.70 0.44
C TRP A 46 -0.89 -2.23 -0.95
N GLN A 47 -0.90 -1.37 -1.97
CA GLN A 47 -0.56 -1.77 -3.34
C GLN A 47 0.89 -2.23 -3.46
N PHE A 48 1.84 -1.50 -2.88
CA PHE A 48 3.24 -1.88 -2.87
C PHE A 48 3.44 -3.24 -2.19
N THR A 49 2.81 -3.44 -1.03
CA THR A 49 2.89 -4.71 -0.29
C THR A 49 2.30 -5.86 -1.10
N ASN A 50 1.19 -5.67 -1.81
CA ASN A 50 0.61 -6.70 -2.65
C ASN A 50 1.52 -7.05 -3.83
N ILE A 51 1.99 -6.05 -4.57
CA ILE A 51 2.87 -6.26 -5.75
C ILE A 51 4.17 -6.94 -5.32
N TRP A 52 4.76 -6.51 -4.19
CA TRP A 52 6.00 -7.11 -3.68
C TRP A 52 5.81 -8.57 -3.26
N ASN A 53 4.66 -8.92 -2.69
CA ASN A 53 4.35 -10.29 -2.29
C ASN A 53 3.73 -11.13 -3.42
N ASP A 54 3.56 -10.58 -4.63
CA ASP A 54 2.94 -11.30 -5.74
C ASP A 54 3.87 -12.37 -6.32
N PHE A 55 3.84 -13.52 -5.66
CA PHE A 55 4.61 -14.69 -6.00
C PHE A 55 4.20 -15.28 -7.36
N LEU A 56 2.90 -15.32 -7.65
CA LEU A 56 2.37 -15.93 -8.88
C LEU A 56 2.83 -15.15 -10.11
N PHE A 57 2.77 -13.83 -10.06
CA PHE A 57 3.33 -12.98 -11.11
C PHE A 57 4.83 -13.23 -11.30
N GLY A 58 5.56 -13.35 -10.19
CA GLY A 58 6.98 -13.65 -10.18
C GLY A 58 7.34 -14.96 -10.87
N VAL A 59 6.65 -16.06 -10.55
CA VAL A 59 6.93 -17.39 -11.10
C VAL A 59 6.59 -17.45 -12.59
N SER A 60 5.46 -16.84 -12.97
CA SER A 60 4.97 -16.90 -14.35
C SER A 60 5.77 -16.04 -15.33
N PHE A 61 6.33 -14.91 -14.89
CA PHE A 61 7.02 -13.95 -15.77
C PHE A 61 8.52 -13.76 -15.48
N GLY A 62 9.06 -14.37 -14.43
CA GLY A 62 10.44 -14.13 -13.98
C GLY A 62 11.55 -14.67 -14.88
N GLY A 63 11.28 -15.64 -15.77
CA GLY A 63 12.28 -16.20 -16.69
C GLY A 63 13.60 -16.57 -15.99
N THR A 64 14.72 -16.01 -16.45
CA THR A 64 16.08 -16.15 -15.88
C THR A 64 16.41 -15.18 -14.74
N SER A 65 15.65 -14.09 -14.56
CA SER A 65 15.83 -13.12 -13.47
C SER A 65 14.61 -13.16 -12.55
N GLN A 66 14.48 -14.28 -11.82
CA GLN A 66 13.32 -14.51 -10.98
C GLN A 66 13.32 -13.58 -9.77
N PRO A 67 12.16 -12.99 -9.40
CA PRO A 67 12.07 -12.14 -8.22
C PRO A 67 12.39 -12.93 -6.94
N MET A 68 12.86 -12.22 -5.92
CA MET A 68 13.34 -12.81 -4.66
C MET A 68 12.32 -13.75 -4.01
N THR A 69 11.03 -13.44 -4.11
CA THR A 69 9.92 -14.28 -3.61
C THR A 69 9.87 -15.66 -4.28
N VAL A 70 10.25 -15.72 -5.56
CA VAL A 70 10.31 -16.95 -6.36
C VAL A 70 11.56 -17.75 -6.08
N ALA A 71 12.71 -17.08 -6.05
CA ALA A 71 13.97 -17.70 -5.69
C ALA A 71 13.91 -18.34 -4.29
N LEU A 72 13.24 -17.68 -3.34
CA LEU A 72 12.98 -18.21 -2.01
C LEU A 72 12.14 -19.49 -2.00
N ASN A 73 11.05 -19.52 -2.75
CA ASN A 73 10.21 -20.71 -2.83
C ASN A 73 10.94 -21.89 -3.48
N ASN A 74 11.69 -21.61 -4.55
CA ASN A 74 12.52 -22.61 -5.22
C ASN A 74 13.63 -23.14 -4.30
N LEU A 75 14.25 -22.31 -3.45
CA LEU A 75 15.21 -22.78 -2.44
C LEU A 75 14.54 -23.72 -1.43
N VAL A 76 13.34 -23.39 -0.95
CA VAL A 76 12.59 -24.21 0.02
C VAL A 76 12.14 -25.55 -0.59
N GLN A 77 11.75 -25.58 -1.87
CA GLN A 77 11.34 -26.81 -2.57
C GLN A 77 12.50 -27.65 -3.10
N SER A 78 13.65 -27.05 -3.46
CA SER A 78 14.80 -27.76 -4.05
C SER A 78 15.64 -28.53 -3.01
N SER A 79 15.13 -28.71 -1.79
CA SER A 79 15.80 -29.44 -0.71
C SER A 79 15.67 -30.97 -0.90
N THR A 80 16.29 -31.52 -1.95
CA THR A 80 16.60 -32.96 -2.07
C THR A 80 17.88 -33.35 -1.31
N GLY A 81 18.60 -32.39 -0.73
CA GLY A 81 19.74 -32.60 0.17
C GLY A 81 19.79 -31.54 1.28
N VAL A 82 20.22 -31.96 2.47
CA VAL A 82 20.41 -31.21 3.74
C VAL A 82 19.73 -29.83 3.80
N LYS A 83 18.60 -29.72 4.51
CA LYS A 83 17.88 -28.46 4.74
C LYS A 83 18.80 -27.40 5.36
N GLU A 84 19.25 -26.44 4.55
CA GLU A 84 20.01 -25.29 5.01
C GLU A 84 19.05 -24.23 5.59
N TYR A 85 18.57 -24.48 6.81
CA TYR A 85 17.69 -23.55 7.54
C TYR A 85 18.26 -22.13 7.59
N ASN A 86 19.58 -21.98 7.73
CA ASN A 86 20.27 -20.68 7.76
C ASN A 86 19.99 -19.84 6.50
N VAL A 87 19.99 -20.47 5.32
CA VAL A 87 19.79 -19.77 4.04
C VAL A 87 18.31 -19.41 3.85
N HIS A 88 17.40 -20.29 4.26
CA HIS A 88 15.96 -20.00 4.22
C HIS A 88 15.56 -18.83 5.12
N PHE A 89 16.07 -18.79 6.36
CA PHE A 89 15.80 -17.67 7.27
C PHE A 89 16.45 -16.36 6.79
N ALA A 90 17.68 -16.41 6.26
CA ALA A 90 18.32 -15.23 5.69
C ALA A 90 17.52 -14.65 4.51
N GLY A 91 17.04 -15.52 3.61
CA GLY A 91 16.21 -15.10 2.49
C GLY A 91 14.86 -14.52 2.94
N ALA A 92 14.20 -15.13 3.93
CA ALA A 92 12.94 -14.62 4.48
C ALA A 92 13.10 -13.21 5.07
N ILE A 93 14.20 -12.96 5.80
CA ILE A 93 14.54 -11.62 6.32
C ILE A 93 14.74 -10.63 5.17
N LEU A 94 15.49 -11.02 4.13
CA LEU A 94 15.72 -10.16 2.95
C LEU A 94 14.42 -9.84 2.20
N ALA A 95 13.49 -10.78 2.08
CA ALA A 95 12.19 -10.54 1.45
C ALA A 95 11.26 -9.65 2.30
N ALA A 96 11.39 -9.69 3.63
CA ALA A 96 10.63 -8.84 4.54
C ALA A 96 11.19 -7.41 4.62
N LEU A 97 12.47 -7.17 4.30
CA LEU A 97 13.09 -5.84 4.42
C LEU A 97 12.34 -4.72 3.67
N PRO A 98 11.92 -4.88 2.40
CA PRO A 98 11.28 -3.80 1.65
C PRO A 98 9.90 -3.43 2.19
N THR A 99 9.12 -4.41 2.64
CA THR A 99 7.84 -4.15 3.29
C THR A 99 8.05 -3.43 4.63
N LEU A 100 9.03 -3.86 5.43
CA LEU A 100 9.41 -3.20 6.68
C LEU A 100 9.84 -1.75 6.47
N PHE A 101 10.65 -1.49 5.44
CA PHE A 101 11.08 -0.14 5.07
C PHE A 101 9.90 0.76 4.71
N VAL A 102 8.96 0.26 3.89
CA VAL A 102 7.75 1.00 3.54
C VAL A 102 6.92 1.32 4.78
N TYR A 103 6.77 0.36 5.71
CA TYR A 103 6.05 0.60 6.97
C TYR A 103 6.71 1.66 7.85
N ILE A 104 8.04 1.67 7.97
CA ILE A 104 8.78 2.67 8.75
C ILE A 104 8.61 4.07 8.16
N VAL A 105 8.80 4.21 6.84
CA VAL A 105 8.66 5.49 6.15
C VAL A 105 7.21 5.97 6.16
N ALA A 106 6.26 5.04 6.00
CA ALA A 106 4.84 5.33 6.02
C ALA A 106 4.29 5.63 7.41
N GLY A 107 4.89 5.12 8.48
CA GLY A 107 4.39 5.28 9.86
C GLY A 107 4.14 6.75 10.22
N ARG A 108 5.04 7.66 9.81
CA ARG A 108 4.87 9.11 10.03
C ARG A 108 3.65 9.69 9.29
N TYR A 109 3.31 9.16 8.13
CA TYR A 109 2.17 9.61 7.33
C TYR A 109 0.87 8.97 7.82
N PHE A 110 0.93 7.74 8.32
CA PHE A 110 -0.20 7.06 8.94
C PHE A 110 -0.67 7.80 10.20
N VAL A 111 0.28 8.20 11.07
CA VAL A 111 -0.01 9.02 12.26
C VAL A 111 -0.58 10.39 11.87
N ARG A 112 0.02 11.08 10.89
CA ARG A 112 -0.52 12.37 10.39
C ARG A 112 -1.91 12.22 9.77
N GLY A 113 -2.18 11.13 9.09
CA GLY A 113 -3.48 10.82 8.48
C GLY A 113 -4.58 10.55 9.50
N LEU A 114 -4.27 9.81 10.57
CA LEU A 114 -5.18 9.58 11.70
C LEU A 114 -5.47 10.87 12.47
N MET A 115 -4.44 11.68 12.74
CA MET A 115 -4.59 12.95 13.45
C MET A 115 -5.43 13.96 12.66
N ALA A 116 -5.29 14.01 11.33
CA ALA A 116 -6.15 14.85 10.47
C ALA A 116 -7.63 14.44 10.51
N GLY A 117 -7.93 13.17 10.78
CA GLY A 117 -9.29 12.68 11.02
C GLY A 117 -9.81 12.97 12.44
N SER A 118 -8.93 12.98 13.43
CA SER A 118 -9.27 13.17 14.85
C SER A 118 -9.54 14.61 15.26
N VAL A 119 -9.03 15.61 14.52
CA VAL A 119 -9.25 17.05 14.84
C VAL A 119 -10.66 17.53 14.46
N LYS A 120 -11.50 16.67 13.88
CA LYS A 120 -12.92 16.97 13.58
C LYS A 120 -13.91 16.27 14.53
N GLY A 121 -13.42 15.75 15.67
CA GLY A 121 -14.25 15.33 16.80
C GLY A 121 -14.60 16.51 17.69
#